data_AF-A0A7S2JE22-F1
#
_entry.id   AF-A0A7S2JE22-F1
#
_cell.length_a   1.000
_cell.length_b   1.000
_cell.length_c   1.000
_cell.angle_alpha   90.00
_cell.angle_beta   90.00
_cell.angle_gamma   90.00
#
_symmetry.space_group_name_H-M   'P 1'
#
loop_
_entity.id
_entity.type
_entity.pdbx_description
1 polymer ?
#
loop_
_entity_poly.entity_id
_entity_poly.type
_entity_poly.pdbx_seq_one_letter_code
_entity_poly.pdbx_strand_id
1 'polypeptide(L)'
;GNSGEEVETEQNYDVVYKRAMTAYKAQYYVEAERLFRHAVSLKEAFSPPDDPQLAIAYNNLASTLDKRGAPREAEGLYLRAIQICEMRKETEKINHIQKKLDELRSTMITFPGLSPEVCLSSPSCSAPLGSSILL
;
A
#
# COMPACT_ATOMS: atom_id res chain seq x y z
N GLY A 1 35.21 5.97 22.02
CA GLY A 1 34.92 6.15 20.60
C GLY A 1 33.55 6.75 20.49
N ASN A 2 33.45 7.99 20.01
CA ASN A 2 32.17 8.61 19.70
C ASN A 2 31.63 7.96 18.42
N SER A 3 30.91 6.86 18.56
CA SER A 3 30.06 6.32 17.50
C SER A 3 28.76 7.11 17.53
N GLY A 4 28.61 8.02 16.58
CA GLY A 4 27.48 8.94 16.49
C GLY A 4 26.15 8.22 16.45
N GLU A 5 25.35 8.38 17.50
CA GLU A 5 23.91 8.58 17.33
C GLU A 5 23.74 9.94 16.66
N GLU A 6 23.93 9.98 15.33
CA GLU A 6 23.15 10.94 14.56
C GLU A 6 21.70 10.61 14.92
N VAL A 7 21.01 11.57 15.53
CA VAL A 7 19.58 11.49 15.74
C VAL A 7 18.99 11.41 14.32
N GLU A 8 18.86 10.19 13.81
CA GLU A 8 18.33 9.87 12.49
C GLU A 8 16.84 10.23 12.54
N THR A 9 16.57 11.52 12.35
CA THR A 9 15.25 12.11 12.57
C THR A 9 14.21 11.47 11.67
N GLU A 10 12.96 11.50 12.12
CA GLU A 10 11.79 11.11 11.32
C GLU A 10 11.65 11.91 10.02
N GLN A 11 12.51 12.89 9.73
CA GLN A 11 12.51 13.71 8.53
C GLN A 11 13.46 13.20 7.44
N ASN A 12 14.28 12.19 7.71
CA ASN A 12 15.16 11.62 6.70
C ASN A 12 14.47 10.50 5.92
N TYR A 13 14.27 10.72 4.61
CA TYR A 13 13.67 9.74 3.69
C TYR A 13 14.34 8.36 3.78
N ASP A 14 15.67 8.30 3.72
CA ASP A 14 16.39 7.02 3.65
C ASP A 14 16.22 6.19 4.92
N VAL A 15 16.21 6.85 6.07
CA VAL A 15 16.01 6.22 7.39
C VAL A 15 14.59 5.67 7.48
N VAL A 16 13.59 6.51 7.22
CA VAL A 16 12.18 6.12 7.28
C VAL A 16 11.88 5.00 6.29
N TYR A 17 12.43 5.09 5.07
CA TYR A 17 12.26 4.10 4.03
C TYR A 17 12.90 2.76 4.42
N LYS A 18 14.13 2.75 4.95
CA LYS A 18 14.77 1.52 5.47
C LYS A 18 13.94 0.87 6.57
N ARG A 19 13.41 1.66 7.51
CA ARG A 19 12.52 1.16 8.56
C ARG A 19 11.24 0.56 7.99
N ALA A 20 10.64 1.21 6.99
CA ALA A 20 9.47 0.69 6.29
C ALA A 20 9.76 -0.66 5.63
N MET A 21 10.90 -0.80 4.97
CA MET A 21 11.34 -2.06 4.37
C MET A 21 11.54 -3.16 5.41
N THR A 22 12.13 -2.84 6.56
CA THR A 22 12.32 -3.80 7.66
C THR A 22 10.97 -4.25 8.21
N ALA A 23 10.04 -3.33 8.46
CA ALA A 23 8.68 -3.64 8.91
C ALA A 23 7.94 -4.51 7.88
N TYR A 24 8.06 -4.21 6.58
CA TYR A 24 7.46 -5.01 5.51
C TYR A 24 8.02 -6.45 5.49
N LYS A 25 9.34 -6.61 5.60
CA LYS A 25 9.99 -7.93 5.68
C LYS A 25 9.56 -8.71 6.93
N ALA A 26 9.32 -8.00 8.03
CA ALA A 26 8.79 -8.56 9.27
C ALA A 26 7.26 -8.80 9.23
N GLN A 27 6.60 -8.56 8.09
CA GLN A 27 5.16 -8.70 7.89
C GLN A 27 4.30 -7.78 8.78
N TYR A 28 4.90 -6.73 9.34
CA TYR A 28 4.19 -5.67 10.06
C TYR A 28 3.60 -4.66 9.06
N TYR A 29 2.64 -5.10 8.25
CA TYR A 29 2.12 -4.32 7.11
C TYR A 29 1.49 -2.99 7.52
N VAL A 30 0.86 -2.90 8.69
CA VAL A 30 0.27 -1.65 9.20
C VAL A 30 1.36 -0.62 9.53
N GLU A 31 2.44 -1.05 10.18
CA GLU A 31 3.56 -0.17 10.49
C GLU A 31 4.33 0.21 9.21
N ALA A 32 4.56 -0.77 8.34
CA ALA A 32 5.20 -0.55 7.05
C ALA A 32 4.41 0.45 6.19
N GLU A 33 3.08 0.36 6.15
CA GLU A 33 2.23 1.32 5.44
C GLU A 33 2.43 2.73 5.99
N ARG A 34 2.35 2.90 7.32
CA ARG A 34 2.55 4.21 7.97
C ARG A 34 3.91 4.80 7.61
N LEU A 35 4.96 3.99 7.66
CA LEU A 35 6.33 4.42 7.35
C LEU A 35 6.52 4.71 5.86
N PHE A 36 5.96 3.89 4.96
CA PHE A 36 6.02 4.14 3.52
C PHE A 36 5.25 5.41 3.13
N ARG A 37 4.06 5.65 3.69
CA ARG A 37 3.32 6.91 3.49
C ARG A 37 4.16 8.12 3.91
N HIS A 38 4.79 8.03 5.08
CA HIS A 38 5.66 9.11 5.58
C HIS A 38 6.88 9.32 4.67
N ALA A 39 7.53 8.24 4.23
CA ALA A 39 8.65 8.31 3.28
C ALA A 39 8.22 8.95 1.96
N VAL A 40 7.06 8.59 1.42
CA VAL A 40 6.51 9.21 0.19
C VAL A 40 6.29 10.71 0.41
N SER A 41 5.64 11.12 1.50
CA SER A 41 5.40 12.55 1.78
C SER A 41 6.70 13.36 1.93
N LEU A 42 7.72 12.80 2.58
CA LEU A 42 9.04 13.44 2.66
C LEU A 42 9.66 13.57 1.27
N LYS A 43 9.58 12.51 0.45
CA LYS A 43 10.16 12.51 -0.90
C LYS A 43 9.45 13.50 -1.82
N GLU A 44 8.13 13.55 -1.78
CA GLU A 44 7.32 14.48 -2.59
C GLU A 44 7.61 15.96 -2.28
N ALA A 45 8.00 16.29 -1.05
CA ALA A 45 8.31 17.66 -0.66
C ALA A 45 9.61 18.20 -1.30
N PHE A 46 10.58 17.31 -1.57
CA PHE A 46 11.93 17.72 -1.98
C PHE A 46 12.38 17.16 -3.35
N SER A 47 11.74 16.11 -3.85
CA SER A 47 12.11 15.48 -5.11
C SER A 47 11.30 16.00 -6.30
N PRO A 48 11.89 16.00 -7.50
CA PRO A 48 11.15 16.26 -8.73
C PRO A 48 10.08 15.17 -8.95
N PRO A 49 8.99 15.50 -9.66
CA PRO A 49 7.89 14.57 -9.91
C PRO A 49 8.28 13.36 -10.79
N ASP A 50 9.46 13.38 -11.42
CA ASP A 50 9.99 12.27 -12.21
C ASP A 50 10.97 11.36 -11.43
N ASP A 51 11.13 11.54 -10.11
CA ASP A 51 12.14 10.82 -9.35
C ASP A 51 11.88 9.30 -9.35
N PRO A 52 12.83 8.46 -9.81
CA PRO A 52 12.66 7.01 -9.85
C PRO A 52 12.51 6.40 -8.47
N GLN A 53 13.04 7.03 -7.41
CA GLN A 53 12.86 6.56 -6.04
C GLN A 53 11.43 6.77 -5.57
N LEU A 54 10.75 7.81 -6.06
CA LEU A 54 9.35 8.06 -5.76
C LEU A 54 8.47 6.96 -6.38
N ALA A 55 8.74 6.55 -7.62
CA ALA A 55 8.07 5.40 -8.26
C ALA A 55 8.25 4.11 -7.46
N ILE A 56 9.48 3.82 -6.99
CA ILE A 56 9.78 2.64 -6.19
C ILE A 56 9.04 2.68 -4.85
N ALA A 57 9.03 3.83 -4.18
CA ALA A 57 8.31 4.03 -2.92
C ALA A 57 6.80 3.80 -3.08
N TYR A 58 6.21 4.33 -4.16
CA TYR A 58 4.81 4.10 -4.50
C TYR A 58 4.48 2.61 -4.75
N ASN A 59 5.31 1.91 -5.52
CA ASN A 59 5.16 0.47 -5.74
C ASN A 59 5.26 -0.34 -4.43
N ASN A 60 6.15 0.04 -3.52
CA ASN A 60 6.31 -0.67 -2.24
C ASN A 60 5.15 -0.38 -1.27
N LEU A 61 4.64 0.86 -1.25
CA LEU A 61 3.43 1.19 -0.50
C LEU A 61 2.22 0.41 -1.05
N ALA A 62 2.07 0.34 -2.38
CA ALA A 62 1.02 -0.45 -3.03
C ALA A 62 1.11 -1.94 -2.67
N SER A 63 2.29 -2.55 -2.76
CA SER A 63 2.50 -3.94 -2.35
C SER A 63 2.18 -4.17 -0.86
N THR A 64 2.48 -3.19 0.00
CA THR A 64 2.15 -3.27 1.43
C THR A 64 0.64 -3.21 1.68
N LEU A 65 -0.07 -2.32 0.97
CA LEU A 65 -1.52 -2.19 1.05
C LEU A 65 -2.26 -3.42 0.53
N ASP A 66 -1.76 -4.03 -0.54
CA ASP A 66 -2.28 -5.31 -1.04
C ASP A 66 -2.18 -6.39 0.05
N LYS A 67 -1.00 -6.56 0.67
CA LYS A 67 -0.81 -7.52 1.77
C LYS A 67 -1.63 -7.21 3.01
N ARG A 68 -1.96 -5.95 3.25
CA ARG A 68 -2.85 -5.53 4.34
C ARG A 68 -4.33 -5.83 4.05
N GLY A 69 -4.71 -5.98 2.78
CA GLY A 69 -6.12 -6.16 2.37
C GLY A 69 -6.80 -4.86 1.90
N ALA A 70 -6.04 -3.90 1.39
CA ALA A 70 -6.55 -2.68 0.77
C ALA A 70 -6.18 -2.59 -0.72
N PRO A 71 -6.65 -3.54 -1.57
CA PRO A 71 -6.20 -3.62 -2.96
C PRO A 71 -6.65 -2.44 -3.83
N ARG A 72 -7.81 -1.82 -3.55
CA ARG A 72 -8.27 -0.63 -4.28
C ARG A 72 -7.35 0.58 -4.10
N GLU A 73 -6.83 0.77 -2.88
CA GLU A 73 -5.88 1.85 -2.62
C GLU A 73 -4.52 1.55 -3.25
N ALA A 74 -4.10 0.28 -3.21
CA ALA A 74 -2.89 -0.18 -3.88
C ALA A 74 -2.93 0.02 -5.41
N GLU A 75 -4.07 -0.23 -6.06
CA GLU A 75 -4.26 0.01 -7.50
C GLU A 75 -3.92 1.46 -7.88
N GLY A 76 -4.46 2.44 -7.15
CA GLY A 76 -4.19 3.86 -7.41
C GLY A 76 -2.70 4.19 -7.31
N LEU A 77 -2.00 3.59 -6.35
CA LEU A 77 -0.56 3.82 -6.15
C LEU A 77 0.30 3.14 -7.21
N TYR A 78 -0.08 1.95 -7.68
CA TYR A 78 0.61 1.31 -8.81
C TYR A 78 0.50 2.15 -10.09
N LEU A 79 -0.67 2.73 -10.37
CA LEU A 79 -0.85 3.64 -11.51
C LEU A 79 0.04 4.88 -11.40
N ARG A 80 0.17 5.46 -10.20
CA ARG A 80 1.08 6.61 -9.97
C ARG A 80 2.54 6.23 -10.18
N ALA A 81 2.96 5.05 -9.72
CA ALA A 81 4.31 4.55 -9.95
C ALA A 81 4.60 4.35 -11.46
N ILE A 82 3.64 3.80 -12.20
CA ILE A 82 3.74 3.62 -13.66
C ILE A 82 3.87 4.98 -14.36
N GLN A 83 3.04 5.96 -14.01
CA GLN A 83 3.08 7.30 -14.60
C GLN A 83 4.46 7.95 -14.48
N ILE A 84 5.12 7.81 -13.33
CA ILE A 84 6.49 8.31 -13.11
C ILE A 84 7.49 7.55 -13.99
N CYS A 85 7.41 6.22 -14.03
CA CYS A 85 8.30 5.41 -14.87
C CYS A 85 8.08 5.66 -16.37
N GLU A 86 6.86 5.97 -16.81
CA GLU A 86 6.51 6.36 -18.17
C GLU A 86 7.20 7.67 -18.58
N MET A 87 7.19 8.68 -17.70
CA MET A 87 7.91 9.94 -17.94
C MET A 87 9.41 9.71 -18.19
N ARG A 88 9.99 8.73 -17.49
CA ARG A 88 11.40 8.34 -17.64
C ARG A 88 11.67 7.31 -18.75
N LYS A 89 10.63 6.76 -19.37
CA LYS A 89 10.70 5.65 -20.34
C LYS A 89 11.37 4.39 -19.77
N GLU A 90 11.16 4.11 -18.48
CA GLU A 90 11.68 2.91 -17.80
C GLU A 90 10.76 1.69 -18.03
N THR A 91 10.75 1.17 -19.27
CA THR A 91 9.84 0.09 -19.72
C THR A 91 9.89 -1.16 -18.85
N GLU A 92 11.07 -1.57 -18.38
CA GLU A 92 11.21 -2.76 -17.53
C GLU A 92 10.50 -2.60 -16.18
N LYS A 93 10.59 -1.41 -15.58
CA LYS A 93 9.89 -1.12 -14.32
C LYS A 93 8.39 -1.01 -14.54
N ILE A 94 7.97 -0.39 -15.63
CA ILE A 94 6.55 -0.32 -16.02
C ILE A 94 5.98 -1.73 -16.14
N ASN A 95 6.65 -2.61 -16.89
CA ASN A 95 6.21 -4.01 -17.07
C ASN A 95 6.13 -4.76 -15.74
N HIS A 96 7.12 -4.58 -14.86
CA HIS A 96 7.12 -5.21 -13.54
C HIS A 96 5.94 -4.74 -12.67
N ILE A 97 5.69 -3.43 -12.64
CA ILE A 97 4.60 -2.84 -11.85
C ILE A 97 3.24 -3.21 -12.46
N GLN A 98 3.12 -3.21 -13.79
CA GLN A 98 1.92 -3.58 -14.51
C GLN A 98 1.51 -5.02 -14.21
N LYS A 99 2.48 -5.95 -14.20
CA LYS A 99 2.22 -7.35 -13.82
C LYS A 99 1.58 -7.46 -12.42
N LYS A 100 2.13 -6.73 -11.44
CA LYS A 100 1.56 -6.71 -10.07
C LYS A 100 0.16 -6.08 -10.04
N LEU A 101 -0.04 -5.02 -10.82
CA LEU A 101 -1.35 -4.38 -10.95
C LEU A 101 -2.39 -5.33 -11.56
N ASP A 102 -2.01 -6.11 -12.57
CA ASP A 102 -2.89 -7.10 -13.20
C ASP A 102 -3.20 -8.26 -12.24
N GLU A 103 -2.20 -8.74 -11.50
CA GLU A 103 -2.39 -9.72 -10.41
C GLU A 103 -3.39 -9.21 -9.38
N LEU A 104 -3.21 -7.97 -8.91
CA LEU A 104 -4.09 -7.33 -7.94
C LEU A 104 -5.53 -7.19 -8.48
N ARG A 105 -5.70 -6.77 -9.73
CA ARG A 105 -7.01 -6.67 -10.39
C ARG A 105 -7.69 -8.03 -10.50
N SER A 106 -6.93 -9.08 -10.84
CA SER A 106 -7.44 -10.45 -10.87
C SER A 106 -7.91 -10.90 -9.48
N THR A 107 -7.15 -10.60 -8.42
CA THR A 107 -7.56 -10.89 -7.04
C THR A 107 -8.83 -10.16 -6.63
N MET A 108 -8.99 -8.88 -7.02
CA MET A 108 -10.22 -8.14 -6.75
C MET A 108 -11.46 -8.72 -7.46
N ILE A 109 -11.31 -9.22 -8.68
CA ILE A 109 -12.40 -9.85 -9.44
C ILE A 109 -12.79 -11.20 -8.84
N THR A 110 -11.80 -11.99 -8.43
CA THR A 110 -12.01 -13.34 -7.88
C THR A 110 -12.54 -13.34 -6.45
N PHE A 111 -12.26 -12.28 -5.67
CA PHE A 111 -12.70 -12.15 -4.28
C PHE A 111 -13.29 -10.75 -4.04
N PRO A 112 -14.51 -10.46 -4.53
CA PRO A 112 -15.12 -9.13 -4.42
C PRO A 112 -15.35 -8.65 -2.98
N GLY A 113 -15.30 -9.56 -1.99
CA GLY A 113 -15.51 -9.29 -0.57
C GLY A 113 -14.26 -8.85 0.23
N LEU A 114 -13.09 -8.72 -0.39
CA LEU A 114 -11.85 -8.24 0.29
C LEU A 114 -11.79 -6.72 0.46
N SER A 115 -12.87 -5.99 0.14
CA SER A 115 -12.95 -4.56 0.41
C SER A 115 -13.27 -4.34 1.90
N PRO A 116 -12.58 -3.45 2.63
CA PRO A 116 -13.02 -2.99 3.94
C PRO A 116 -14.19 -2.00 3.77
N GLU A 117 -15.28 -2.44 3.14
CA GLU A 117 -16.51 -1.68 3.15
C GLU A 117 -17.30 -2.05 4.41
N VAL A 118 -17.06 -1.25 5.45
CA VAL A 118 -18.10 -0.71 6.33
C VAL A 118 -18.80 -1.72 7.25
N CYS A 119 -18.15 -2.03 8.38
CA CYS A 119 -18.86 -2.21 9.66
C CYS A 119 -19.17 -0.83 10.29
N LEU A 120 -19.82 0.08 9.57
CA LEU A 120 -20.29 1.35 10.12
C LEU A 120 -21.68 1.65 9.57
N SER A 121 -22.70 1.28 10.35
CA SER A 121 -24.12 1.65 10.23
C SER A 121 -25.02 0.72 9.42
N SER A 122 -25.52 -0.35 10.07
CA SER A 122 -26.91 -0.82 9.91
C SER A 122 -27.31 -1.75 11.07
N PRO A 123 -28.08 -1.30 12.07
CA PRO A 123 -28.79 -2.19 12.98
C PRO A 123 -30.05 -2.69 12.27
N SER A 124 -29.90 -3.61 11.33
CA SER A 124 -31.04 -4.36 10.79
C SER A 124 -30.69 -5.82 10.63
N CYS A 125 -30.23 -6.40 11.74
CA CYS A 125 -30.33 -7.83 11.96
C CYS A 125 -31.79 -8.11 12.38
N SER A 126 -32.69 -8.19 11.40
CA SER A 126 -34.00 -8.83 11.63
C SER A 126 -33.89 -10.27 11.16
N ALA A 127 -33.39 -11.14 12.05
CA ALA A 127 -33.61 -12.57 11.91
C ALA A 127 -35.13 -12.83 12.03
N PRO A 128 -35.78 -13.54 11.09
CA PRO A 128 -37.04 -14.17 11.44
C PRO A 128 -36.72 -15.34 12.37
N LEU A 129 -36.92 -15.09 13.66
CA LEU A 129 -37.12 -16.12 14.67
C LEU A 129 -38.29 -16.99 14.24
N GLY A 130 -38.04 -18.30 14.15
CA GLY A 130 -38.97 -19.37 14.52
C GLY A 130 -40.32 -19.44 13.81
N SER A 131 -40.58 -20.57 13.17
CA SER A 131 -41.67 -21.45 13.61
C SER A 131 -41.51 -22.84 13.01
N SER A 132 -41.02 -23.76 13.82
CA SER A 132 -41.54 -25.12 13.79
C SER A 132 -43.02 -25.06 14.16
N ILE A 133 -43.87 -25.75 13.41
CA ILE A 133 -45.01 -26.51 13.95
C ILE A 133 -45.36 -27.59 12.93
N LEU A 134 -45.34 -28.82 13.44
CA LEU A 134 -45.92 -30.03 12.85
C LEU A 134 -47.43 -29.86 12.65
N LEU A 135 -47.93 -30.35 11.51
CA LEU A 135 -49.16 -31.16 11.39
C LEU A 135 -49.16 -31.86 10.04
#